data_AF-A0A7V0LPY3-F1
#
_entry.id   AF-A0A7V0LPY3-F1
#
_cell.length_a   1.000
_cell.length_b   1.000
_cell.length_c   1.000
_cell.angle_alpha   90.00
_cell.angle_beta   90.00
_cell.angle_gamma   90.00
#
_symmetry.space_group_name_H-M   'P 1'
#
loop_
_entity.id
_entity.type
_entity.pdbx_description
1 polymer ?
#
loop_
_entity_poly.entity_id
_entity_poly.type
_entity_poly.pdbx_seq_one_letter_code
_entity_poly.pdbx_strand_id
1 'polypeptide(L)'
;MPSSVRYLFDSARLQRDGAVRWREPIPSKAPGVYVVSLGSDPDSISETLSSAAISPTAITQLLGARPKLTVDGSRSDVELLSLRVAEFWLPDESILYVGLAGTSLRDRVQAYYSTKLGRRSPHAGGWFLKLLENIEDLWVHYAVSDDPGGSEHKMLDAFVSAVSPAAKRALRDPDHPFPFANLEWPRGVRKQHGIRGATGDARSGGPGATQTNQMKPSAPRRRIPRDVHVGQISAYIQAELRRRNRGEVTAVEAARWLDEAGLLRDSQHRRGLPLRNLLRAGLIEGQRQEPNSRWFIDRVATH
;
A
#
# COMPACT_ATOMS: atom_id res chain seq x y z
N MET A 1 11.15 -16.29 -16.32
CA MET A 1 10.86 -15.85 -17.70
C MET A 1 9.99 -14.62 -17.52
N PRO A 2 10.28 -13.51 -18.21
CA PRO A 2 9.52 -12.29 -18.01
C PRO A 2 8.02 -12.50 -18.20
N SER A 3 7.22 -11.79 -17.41
CA SER A 3 5.78 -12.00 -17.35
C SER A 3 5.08 -11.29 -18.52
N SER A 4 4.19 -11.99 -19.21
CA SER A 4 3.22 -11.33 -20.11
C SER A 4 1.96 -10.92 -19.35
N VAL A 5 1.22 -9.95 -19.87
CA VAL A 5 -0.05 -9.53 -19.26
C VAL A 5 -1.07 -10.68 -19.28
N ARG A 6 -1.10 -11.47 -20.36
CA ARG A 6 -1.90 -12.68 -20.49
C ARG A 6 -1.62 -13.65 -19.34
N TYR A 7 -0.35 -13.94 -19.10
CA TYR A 7 0.07 -14.85 -18.05
C TYR A 7 -0.46 -14.43 -16.67
N LEU A 8 -0.44 -13.13 -16.34
CA LEU A 8 -0.99 -12.66 -15.08
C LEU A 8 -2.50 -12.88 -14.99
N PHE A 9 -3.28 -12.50 -16.01
CA PHE A 9 -4.73 -12.71 -15.99
C PHE A 9 -5.09 -14.20 -15.90
N ASP A 10 -4.39 -15.06 -16.64
CA ASP A 10 -4.60 -16.51 -16.62
C ASP A 10 -4.29 -17.11 -15.24
N SER A 11 -3.26 -16.62 -14.53
CA SER A 11 -2.95 -17.03 -13.15
C SER A 11 -4.08 -16.73 -12.17
N ALA A 12 -4.86 -15.68 -12.44
CA ALA A 12 -6.06 -15.33 -11.68
C ALA A 12 -7.33 -16.02 -12.19
N ARG A 13 -7.24 -16.83 -13.26
CA ARG A 13 -8.37 -17.43 -13.99
C ARG A 13 -9.33 -16.40 -14.56
N LEU A 14 -8.79 -15.27 -15.03
CA LEU A 14 -9.55 -14.20 -15.66
C LEU A 14 -9.21 -14.13 -17.14
N GLN A 15 -10.20 -13.76 -17.95
CA GLN A 15 -9.95 -13.32 -19.32
C GLN A 15 -9.79 -11.81 -19.33
N ARG A 16 -8.79 -11.30 -20.06
CA ARG A 16 -8.63 -9.86 -20.28
C ARG A 16 -9.83 -9.32 -21.07
N ASP A 17 -10.55 -8.35 -20.52
CA ASP A 17 -11.67 -7.69 -21.20
C ASP A 17 -11.20 -6.67 -22.24
N GLY A 18 -10.08 -6.00 -21.97
CA GLY A 18 -9.50 -5.06 -22.91
C GLY A 18 -8.26 -4.34 -22.38
N ALA A 19 -7.82 -3.36 -23.14
CA ALA A 19 -6.80 -2.40 -22.74
C ALA A 19 -7.14 -1.00 -23.27
N VAL A 20 -6.69 0.01 -22.56
CA VAL A 20 -6.81 1.43 -22.94
C VAL A 20 -5.45 2.10 -22.78
N ARG A 21 -5.21 3.21 -23.48
CA ARG A 21 -4.00 4.01 -23.23
C ARG A 21 -4.07 4.64 -21.84
N TRP A 22 -2.91 4.99 -21.30
CA TRP A 22 -2.86 5.84 -20.12
C TRP A 22 -3.69 7.13 -20.33
N ARG A 23 -4.38 7.59 -19.27
CA ARG A 23 -5.39 8.66 -19.27
C ARG A 23 -6.72 8.37 -19.99
N GLU A 24 -6.83 7.31 -20.76
CA GLU A 24 -8.12 6.91 -21.32
C GLU A 24 -8.98 6.21 -20.25
N PRO A 25 -10.30 6.51 -20.19
CA PRO A 25 -11.18 5.90 -19.23
C PRO A 25 -11.44 4.43 -19.58
N ILE A 26 -11.33 3.55 -18.59
CA ILE A 26 -11.79 2.17 -18.73
C ILE A 26 -13.32 2.16 -18.94
N PRO A 27 -13.84 1.45 -19.97
CA PRO A 27 -15.27 1.44 -20.26
C PRO A 27 -16.08 0.70 -19.18
N SER A 28 -15.50 -0.26 -18.47
CA SER A 28 -16.18 -1.00 -17.41
C SER A 28 -16.31 -0.21 -16.11
N LYS A 29 -17.53 -0.17 -15.55
CA LYS A 29 -17.81 0.36 -14.20
C LYS A 29 -17.89 -0.73 -13.13
N ALA A 30 -17.67 -1.99 -13.48
CA ALA A 30 -17.69 -3.11 -12.54
C ALA A 30 -16.41 -3.17 -11.70
N PRO A 31 -16.42 -3.90 -10.57
CA PRO A 31 -15.20 -4.27 -9.85
C PRO A 31 -14.26 -5.11 -10.73
N GLY A 32 -12.97 -5.09 -10.41
CA GLY A 32 -11.99 -5.88 -11.15
C GLY A 32 -10.56 -5.54 -10.84
N VAL A 33 -9.66 -6.02 -11.68
CA VAL A 33 -8.21 -5.81 -11.59
C VAL A 33 -7.68 -5.19 -12.88
N TYR A 34 -6.53 -4.53 -12.78
CA TYR A 34 -5.86 -3.91 -13.90
C TYR A 34 -4.33 -4.03 -13.80
N VAL A 35 -3.69 -4.05 -14.96
CA VAL A 35 -2.24 -4.10 -15.15
C VAL A 35 -1.82 -2.88 -15.94
N VAL A 36 -0.78 -2.17 -15.48
CA VAL A 36 -0.12 -1.12 -16.25
C VAL A 36 1.16 -1.69 -16.86
N SER A 37 1.32 -1.57 -18.16
CA SER A 37 2.43 -2.13 -18.94
C SER A 37 3.00 -1.13 -19.94
N LEU A 38 4.20 -1.44 -20.45
CA LEU A 38 4.87 -0.71 -21.53
C LEU A 38 4.20 -0.91 -22.90
N GLY A 39 3.51 -2.04 -23.09
CA GLY A 39 2.97 -2.47 -24.38
C GLY A 39 1.49 -2.84 -24.33
N SER A 40 0.85 -2.88 -25.51
CA SER A 40 -0.58 -3.18 -25.66
C SER A 40 -0.87 -4.66 -25.91
N ASP A 41 0.12 -5.38 -26.42
CA ASP A 41 0.03 -6.80 -26.75
C ASP A 41 0.06 -7.61 -25.44
N PRO A 42 -1.04 -8.30 -25.09
CA PRO A 42 -1.08 -9.04 -23.84
C PRO A 42 -0.12 -10.24 -23.81
N ASP A 43 0.32 -10.74 -24.97
CA ASP A 43 1.16 -11.94 -25.09
C ASP A 43 2.65 -11.59 -25.19
N SER A 44 2.97 -10.31 -25.43
CA SER A 44 4.34 -9.81 -25.54
C SER A 44 5.11 -9.92 -24.23
N ILE A 45 6.33 -10.43 -24.34
CA ILE A 45 7.37 -10.45 -23.30
C ILE A 45 8.60 -9.62 -23.69
N SER A 46 8.53 -8.93 -24.84
CA SER A 46 9.67 -8.23 -25.44
C SER A 46 9.51 -6.70 -25.44
N GLU A 47 8.33 -6.18 -25.10
CA GLU A 47 8.10 -4.75 -24.89
C GLU A 47 8.65 -4.30 -23.54
N THR A 48 9.98 -4.30 -23.44
CA THR A 48 10.75 -4.00 -22.22
C THR A 48 11.65 -2.78 -22.43
N LEU A 49 12.05 -2.09 -21.36
CA LEU A 49 13.08 -1.06 -21.42
C LEU A 49 14.27 -1.46 -20.55
N SER A 50 15.49 -1.30 -21.07
CA SER A 50 16.73 -1.62 -20.35
C SER A 50 16.96 -0.74 -19.12
N SER A 51 16.34 0.45 -19.06
CA SER A 51 16.36 1.34 -17.91
C SER A 51 15.03 2.07 -17.75
N ALA A 52 14.74 2.49 -16.52
CA ALA A 52 13.60 3.34 -16.24
C ALA A 52 13.80 4.71 -16.89
N ALA A 53 12.86 5.15 -17.72
CA ALA A 53 12.83 6.51 -18.26
C ALA A 53 12.34 7.48 -17.16
N ILE A 54 13.17 7.75 -16.13
CA ILE A 54 12.80 8.65 -15.03
C ILE A 54 12.78 10.11 -15.51
N SER A 55 11.67 10.80 -15.29
CA SER A 55 11.48 12.22 -15.61
C SER A 55 12.05 13.13 -14.51
N PRO A 56 13.13 13.90 -14.78
CA PRO A 56 13.67 14.86 -13.80
C PRO A 56 12.64 15.94 -13.42
N THR A 57 11.76 16.30 -14.37
CA THR A 57 10.67 17.24 -14.14
C THR A 57 9.66 16.70 -13.12
N ALA A 58 9.23 15.44 -13.25
CA ALA A 58 8.31 14.82 -12.30
C ALA A 58 8.94 14.67 -10.90
N ILE A 59 10.22 14.32 -10.85
CA ILE A 59 11.01 14.26 -9.61
C ILE A 59 11.06 15.62 -8.93
N THR A 60 11.37 16.69 -9.68
CA THR A 60 11.38 18.08 -9.19
C THR A 60 10.01 18.49 -8.66
N GLN A 61 8.92 18.16 -9.37
CA GLN A 61 7.56 18.43 -8.91
C GLN A 61 7.25 17.72 -7.59
N LEU A 62 7.65 16.46 -7.44
CA LEU A 62 7.44 15.69 -6.22
C LEU A 62 8.22 16.29 -5.03
N LEU A 63 9.49 16.64 -5.22
CA LEU A 63 10.31 17.28 -4.18
C LEU A 63 9.77 18.65 -3.78
N GLY A 64 9.28 19.44 -4.76
CA GLY A 64 8.60 20.71 -4.49
C GLY A 64 7.31 20.52 -3.69
N ALA A 65 6.51 19.51 -4.03
CA ALA A 65 5.28 19.18 -3.29
C ALA A 65 5.56 18.59 -1.90
N ARG A 66 6.69 17.89 -1.73
CA ARG A 66 7.10 17.15 -0.53
C ARG A 66 8.53 17.52 -0.11
N PRO A 67 8.77 18.75 0.38
CA PRO A 67 10.12 19.25 0.67
C PRO A 67 10.84 18.52 1.83
N LYS A 68 10.10 17.76 2.64
CA LYS A 68 10.60 16.90 3.71
C LYS A 68 10.78 15.43 3.28
N LEU A 69 10.70 15.14 1.98
CA LEU A 69 10.97 13.80 1.45
C LEU A 69 12.42 13.42 1.74
N THR A 70 12.62 12.21 2.24
CA THR A 70 13.95 11.66 2.51
C THR A 70 14.16 10.35 1.77
N VAL A 71 15.43 10.06 1.45
CA VAL A 71 15.91 8.75 1.00
C VAL A 71 16.87 8.25 2.07
N ASP A 72 16.59 7.09 2.67
CA ASP A 72 17.37 6.51 3.78
C ASP A 72 17.59 7.48 4.95
N GLY A 73 16.60 8.33 5.22
CA GLY A 73 16.65 9.34 6.29
C GLY A 73 17.34 10.65 5.91
N SER A 74 18.11 10.69 4.82
CA SER A 74 18.72 11.91 4.30
C SER A 74 17.74 12.71 3.45
N ARG A 75 17.77 14.04 3.55
CA ARG A 75 17.00 14.91 2.65
C ARG A 75 17.41 14.61 1.21
N SER A 76 16.42 14.41 0.34
CA SER A 76 16.67 14.06 -1.05
C SER A 76 16.74 15.29 -1.95
N ASP A 77 17.48 15.18 -3.03
CA ASP A 77 17.45 16.03 -4.21
C ASP A 77 17.00 15.23 -5.45
N VAL A 78 17.04 15.87 -6.62
CA VAL A 78 16.59 15.29 -7.90
C VAL A 78 17.43 14.08 -8.27
N GLU A 79 18.75 14.14 -8.11
CA GLU A 79 19.67 13.08 -8.49
C GLU A 79 19.48 11.85 -7.59
N LEU A 80 19.53 12.04 -6.27
CA LEU A 80 19.39 10.96 -5.30
C LEU A 80 18.04 10.25 -5.42
N LEU A 81 16.95 11.01 -5.60
CA LEU A 81 15.62 10.39 -5.75
C LEU A 81 15.50 9.64 -7.08
N SER A 82 16.06 10.18 -8.16
CA SER A 82 16.02 9.53 -9.48
C SER A 82 16.77 8.20 -9.45
N LEU A 83 18.00 8.19 -8.91
CA LEU A 83 18.80 6.99 -8.74
C LEU A 83 18.06 5.96 -7.87
N ARG A 84 17.53 6.38 -6.72
CA ARG A 84 16.79 5.48 -5.82
C ARG A 84 15.56 4.87 -6.47
N VAL A 85 14.81 5.62 -7.26
CA VAL A 85 13.63 5.07 -7.95
C VAL A 85 14.06 4.07 -9.03
N ALA A 86 15.11 4.39 -9.80
CA ALA A 86 15.64 3.52 -10.86
C ALA A 86 16.17 2.17 -10.35
N GLU A 87 16.68 2.11 -9.11
CA GLU A 87 17.13 0.87 -8.44
C GLU A 87 16.03 -0.21 -8.30
N PHE A 88 14.76 0.12 -8.57
CA PHE A 88 13.63 -0.81 -8.54
C PHE A 88 13.10 -1.22 -9.92
N TRP A 89 13.77 -0.78 -10.99
CA TRP A 89 13.43 -1.14 -12.36
C TRP A 89 13.83 -2.59 -12.67
N LEU A 90 12.96 -3.30 -13.38
CA LEU A 90 13.19 -4.66 -13.87
C LEU A 90 13.37 -4.57 -15.39
N PRO A 91 14.62 -4.70 -15.92
CA PRO A 91 14.92 -4.35 -17.31
C PRO A 91 14.34 -5.33 -18.34
N ASP A 92 13.94 -6.52 -17.90
CA ASP A 92 13.33 -7.57 -18.71
C ASP A 92 11.82 -7.68 -18.52
N GLU A 93 11.18 -6.83 -17.71
CA GLU A 93 9.73 -6.88 -17.47
C GLU A 93 8.99 -5.74 -18.17
N SER A 94 7.86 -6.08 -18.79
CA SER A 94 6.95 -5.10 -19.41
C SER A 94 5.90 -4.56 -18.44
N ILE A 95 5.67 -5.29 -17.34
CA ILE A 95 4.62 -5.01 -16.35
C ILE A 95 5.16 -4.11 -15.25
N LEU A 96 4.54 -2.95 -15.08
CA LEU A 96 5.01 -1.91 -14.18
C LEU A 96 4.16 -1.79 -12.91
N TYR A 97 2.88 -2.16 -12.98
CA TYR A 97 1.97 -2.09 -11.86
C TYR A 97 0.79 -3.06 -12.01
N VAL A 98 0.36 -3.68 -10.91
CA VAL A 98 -0.89 -4.42 -10.81
C VAL A 98 -1.73 -3.79 -9.69
N GLY A 99 -3.01 -3.55 -9.96
CA GLY A 99 -3.92 -2.97 -8.98
C GLY A 99 -5.33 -3.52 -9.07
N LEU A 100 -6.10 -3.26 -8.01
CA LEU A 100 -7.51 -3.64 -7.91
C LEU A 100 -8.46 -2.44 -7.79
N ALA A 101 -9.69 -2.67 -8.20
CA ALA A 101 -10.85 -1.83 -8.00
C ALA A 101 -11.98 -2.63 -7.34
N GLY A 102 -12.28 -2.35 -6.08
CA GLY A 102 -13.33 -3.07 -5.34
C GLY A 102 -14.77 -2.67 -5.70
N THR A 103 -14.97 -1.58 -6.45
CA THR A 103 -16.29 -1.08 -6.84
C THR A 103 -16.38 -0.79 -8.32
N SER A 104 -15.46 0.03 -8.85
CA SER A 104 -15.46 0.44 -10.25
C SER A 104 -14.06 0.60 -10.79
N LEU A 105 -13.72 -0.18 -11.82
CA LEU A 105 -12.48 -0.06 -12.58
C LEU A 105 -12.30 1.35 -13.14
N ARG A 106 -13.32 1.88 -13.81
CA ARG A 106 -13.33 3.25 -14.35
C ARG A 106 -12.98 4.28 -13.28
N ASP A 107 -13.72 4.30 -12.17
CA ASP A 107 -13.54 5.35 -11.15
C ASP A 107 -12.19 5.20 -10.44
N ARG A 108 -11.74 3.96 -10.20
CA ARG A 108 -10.44 3.68 -9.57
C ARG A 108 -9.28 4.18 -10.44
N VAL A 109 -9.31 3.86 -11.73
CA VAL A 109 -8.26 4.26 -12.67
C VAL A 109 -8.33 5.76 -12.98
N GLN A 110 -9.52 6.35 -13.04
CA GLN A 110 -9.67 7.81 -13.15
C GLN A 110 -9.15 8.56 -11.91
N ALA A 111 -9.42 8.04 -10.71
CA ALA A 111 -8.83 8.54 -9.47
C ALA A 111 -7.30 8.42 -9.51
N TYR A 112 -6.79 7.35 -10.11
CA TYR A 112 -5.37 7.19 -10.31
C TYR A 112 -4.79 8.26 -11.23
N TYR A 113 -5.38 8.54 -12.40
CA TYR A 113 -4.90 9.60 -13.30
C TYR A 113 -4.95 11.00 -12.66
N SER A 114 -6.02 11.32 -11.94
CA SER A 114 -6.24 12.66 -11.37
C SER A 114 -5.44 12.96 -10.09
N THR A 115 -4.94 11.93 -9.39
CA THR A 115 -4.17 12.15 -8.15
C THR A 115 -2.83 12.81 -8.46
N LYS A 116 -2.62 14.06 -8.06
CA LYS A 116 -1.34 14.75 -8.28
C LYS A 116 -0.20 14.08 -7.49
N LEU A 117 1.03 14.14 -8.01
CA LEU A 117 2.24 13.72 -7.29
C LEU A 117 2.31 14.38 -5.90
N GLY A 118 2.78 13.64 -4.90
CA GLY A 118 2.82 14.11 -3.51
C GLY A 118 1.49 14.02 -2.76
N ARG A 119 0.35 13.76 -3.43
CA ARG A 119 -0.96 13.63 -2.78
C ARG A 119 -1.25 12.17 -2.40
N ARG A 120 -1.89 11.98 -1.25
CA ARG A 120 -2.35 10.66 -0.78
C ARG A 120 -3.71 10.24 -1.35
N SER A 121 -4.52 11.20 -1.78
CA SER A 121 -5.89 10.98 -2.23
C SER A 121 -6.15 11.66 -3.57
N PRO A 122 -7.08 11.15 -4.38
CA PRO A 122 -7.93 9.97 -4.14
C PRO A 122 -7.21 8.60 -4.23
N HIS A 123 -6.04 8.50 -4.87
CA HIS A 123 -5.29 7.24 -4.99
C HIS A 123 -3.77 7.44 -4.97
N ALA A 124 -3.11 7.12 -3.84
CA ALA A 124 -1.64 7.23 -3.71
C ALA A 124 -0.86 6.04 -4.28
N GLY A 125 -1.51 4.89 -4.52
CA GLY A 125 -0.84 3.69 -5.03
C GLY A 125 -0.26 3.93 -6.43
N GLY A 126 0.85 3.25 -6.75
CA GLY A 126 1.47 3.30 -8.07
C GLY A 126 2.26 4.58 -8.38
N TRP A 127 2.47 5.50 -7.43
CA TRP A 127 3.04 6.83 -7.72
C TRP A 127 4.41 6.83 -8.42
N PHE A 128 5.18 5.75 -8.33
CA PHE A 128 6.40 5.53 -9.13
C PHE A 128 6.14 5.65 -10.65
N LEU A 129 4.98 5.20 -11.17
CA LEU A 129 4.64 5.35 -12.59
C LEU A 129 4.60 6.81 -13.02
N LYS A 130 4.20 7.71 -12.12
CA LYS A 130 4.11 9.15 -12.40
C LYS A 130 5.45 9.86 -12.43
N LEU A 131 6.53 9.14 -12.11
CA LEU A 131 7.89 9.61 -12.29
C LEU A 131 8.48 9.21 -13.63
N LEU A 132 7.76 8.46 -14.47
CA LEU A 132 8.23 8.06 -15.78
C LEU A 132 7.97 9.17 -16.82
N GLU A 133 8.92 9.38 -17.72
CA GLU A 133 8.83 10.29 -18.86
C GLU A 133 7.85 9.77 -19.91
N ASN A 134 7.87 8.45 -20.16
CA ASN A 134 6.99 7.76 -21.10
C ASN A 134 5.64 7.36 -20.50
N ILE A 135 5.18 8.04 -19.44
CA ILE A 135 3.93 7.70 -18.76
C ILE A 135 2.71 7.72 -19.70
N GLU A 136 2.69 8.64 -20.67
CA GLU A 136 1.60 8.78 -21.63
C GLU A 136 1.57 7.64 -22.67
N ASP A 137 2.66 6.90 -22.81
CA ASP A 137 2.77 5.77 -23.74
C ASP A 137 2.32 4.45 -23.10
N LEU A 138 2.12 4.42 -21.78
CA LEU A 138 1.73 3.21 -21.05
C LEU A 138 0.32 2.75 -21.41
N TRP A 139 0.08 1.46 -21.18
CA TRP A 139 -1.21 0.82 -21.37
C TRP A 139 -1.80 0.35 -20.05
N VAL A 140 -3.13 0.37 -19.94
CA VAL A 140 -3.88 -0.17 -18.82
C VAL A 140 -4.77 -1.31 -19.31
N HIS A 141 -4.39 -2.53 -18.99
CA HIS A 141 -5.13 -3.74 -19.28
C HIS A 141 -6.05 -4.04 -18.11
N TYR A 142 -7.27 -4.52 -18.37
CA TYR A 142 -8.24 -4.76 -17.31
C TYR A 142 -9.07 -6.02 -17.52
N ALA A 143 -9.56 -6.55 -16.41
CA ALA A 143 -10.58 -7.60 -16.38
C ALA A 143 -11.51 -7.38 -15.19
N VAL A 144 -12.80 -7.61 -15.40
CA VAL A 144 -13.81 -7.68 -14.36
C VAL A 144 -13.52 -8.91 -13.48
N SER A 145 -13.71 -8.75 -12.17
CA SER A 145 -13.55 -9.82 -11.20
C SER A 145 -14.51 -9.63 -10.04
N ASP A 146 -15.17 -10.72 -9.65
CA ASP A 146 -16.03 -10.76 -8.46
C ASP A 146 -15.22 -10.81 -7.15
N ASP A 147 -13.93 -11.19 -7.23
CA ASP A 147 -12.97 -11.13 -6.13
C ASP A 147 -11.69 -10.37 -6.56
N PRO A 148 -11.74 -9.02 -6.66
CA PRO A 148 -10.58 -8.23 -7.07
C PRO A 148 -9.36 -8.43 -6.17
N GLY A 149 -9.57 -8.69 -4.88
CA GLY A 149 -8.49 -8.89 -3.91
C GLY A 149 -7.75 -10.21 -4.12
N GLY A 150 -8.49 -11.31 -4.27
CA GLY A 150 -7.90 -12.61 -4.60
C GLY A 150 -7.25 -12.63 -5.98
N SER A 151 -7.87 -11.97 -6.98
CA SER A 151 -7.28 -11.84 -8.32
C SER A 151 -5.97 -11.05 -8.30
N GLU A 152 -5.93 -9.86 -7.68
CA GLU A 152 -4.69 -9.06 -7.58
C GLU A 152 -3.59 -9.84 -6.87
N HIS A 153 -3.93 -10.55 -5.79
CA HIS A 153 -2.97 -11.37 -5.06
C HIS A 153 -2.34 -12.44 -5.95
N LYS A 154 -3.14 -13.20 -6.71
CA LYS A 154 -2.64 -14.24 -7.63
C LYS A 154 -1.77 -13.66 -8.73
N MET A 155 -2.15 -12.51 -9.30
CA MET A 155 -1.38 -11.85 -10.36
C MET A 155 -0.02 -11.38 -9.85
N LEU A 156 0.04 -10.79 -8.65
CA LEU A 156 1.30 -10.37 -8.04
C LEU A 156 2.18 -11.56 -7.64
N ASP A 157 1.60 -12.65 -7.15
CA ASP A 157 2.31 -13.89 -6.85
C ASP A 157 2.94 -14.51 -8.10
N ALA A 158 2.17 -14.58 -9.18
CA ALA A 158 2.63 -15.06 -10.49
C ALA A 158 3.77 -14.18 -11.04
N PHE A 159 3.63 -12.85 -10.97
CA PHE A 159 4.69 -11.93 -11.38
C PHE A 159 5.98 -12.18 -10.58
N VAL A 160 5.91 -12.17 -9.25
CA VAL A 160 7.08 -12.36 -8.37
C VAL A 160 7.78 -13.70 -8.61
N SER A 161 7.00 -14.74 -8.92
CA SER A 161 7.51 -16.08 -9.25
C SER A 161 8.19 -16.15 -10.62
N ALA A 162 7.81 -15.26 -11.54
CA ALA A 162 8.30 -15.23 -12.91
C ALA A 162 9.55 -14.34 -13.12
N VAL A 163 9.76 -13.34 -12.23
CA VAL A 163 10.91 -12.43 -12.28
C VAL A 163 12.21 -13.20 -12.47
N SER A 164 13.01 -12.79 -13.46
CA SER A 164 14.24 -13.53 -13.78
C SER A 164 15.25 -13.47 -12.63
N PRO A 165 16.06 -14.54 -12.44
CA PRO A 165 17.12 -14.52 -11.44
C PRO A 165 18.12 -13.39 -11.64
N ALA A 166 18.36 -12.98 -12.89
CA ALA A 166 19.27 -11.88 -13.21
C ALA A 166 18.71 -10.54 -12.74
N ALA A 167 17.46 -10.22 -13.08
CA ALA A 167 16.81 -8.98 -12.67
C ALA A 167 16.61 -8.93 -11.15
N LYS A 168 16.20 -10.05 -10.52
CA LYS A 168 16.06 -10.16 -9.07
C LYS A 168 17.36 -9.85 -8.31
N ARG A 169 18.51 -10.31 -8.81
CA ARG A 169 19.83 -10.03 -8.21
C ARG A 169 20.28 -8.57 -8.40
N ALA A 170 19.84 -7.92 -9.46
CA ALA A 170 20.17 -6.53 -9.75
C ALA A 170 19.32 -5.52 -8.96
N LEU A 171 18.15 -5.96 -8.44
CA LEU A 171 17.29 -5.11 -7.61
C LEU A 171 17.94 -4.74 -6.29
N ARG A 172 17.66 -3.52 -5.83
CA ARG A 172 18.01 -3.05 -4.48
C ARG A 172 17.33 -3.85 -3.37
N ASP A 173 16.16 -4.42 -3.63
CA ASP A 173 15.41 -5.27 -2.71
C ASP A 173 15.04 -6.60 -3.36
N PRO A 174 16.00 -7.56 -3.42
CA PRO A 174 15.78 -8.87 -4.04
C PRO A 174 14.71 -9.71 -3.35
N ASP A 175 14.43 -9.45 -2.07
CA ASP A 175 13.42 -10.20 -1.30
C ASP A 175 11.99 -9.82 -1.70
N HIS A 176 11.82 -8.64 -2.32
CA HIS A 176 10.54 -8.09 -2.72
C HIS A 176 10.55 -7.61 -4.19
N PRO A 177 10.69 -8.53 -5.17
CA PRO A 177 10.78 -8.21 -6.58
C PRO A 177 9.39 -7.92 -7.19
N PHE A 178 8.63 -7.03 -6.56
CA PHE A 178 7.31 -6.60 -7.04
C PHE A 178 7.45 -5.77 -8.31
N PRO A 179 6.37 -5.64 -9.12
CA PRO A 179 6.36 -4.71 -10.24
C PRO A 179 6.83 -3.33 -9.80
N PHE A 180 7.48 -2.60 -10.70
CA PHE A 180 8.18 -1.34 -10.44
C PHE A 180 7.44 -0.41 -9.47
N ALA A 181 6.13 -0.21 -9.68
CA ALA A 181 5.33 0.73 -8.90
C ALA A 181 4.45 0.09 -7.81
N ASN A 182 4.48 -1.24 -7.64
CA ASN A 182 3.89 -1.92 -6.49
C ASN A 182 4.85 -1.81 -5.29
N LEU A 183 4.53 -0.94 -4.35
CA LEU A 183 5.40 -0.66 -3.18
C LEU A 183 5.04 -1.51 -1.94
N GLU A 184 3.94 -2.26 -2.00
CA GLU A 184 3.47 -3.11 -0.91
C GLU A 184 2.75 -4.34 -1.48
N TRP A 185 3.26 -5.53 -1.17
CA TRP A 185 2.60 -6.81 -1.42
C TRP A 185 3.34 -7.95 -0.69
N PRO A 186 2.67 -8.95 -0.08
CA PRO A 186 1.28 -8.89 0.35
C PRO A 186 1.07 -7.74 1.34
N ARG A 187 -0.18 -7.47 1.70
CA ARG A 187 -0.52 -6.36 2.62
C ARG A 187 0.34 -6.40 3.89
N GLY A 188 0.99 -5.26 4.20
CA GLY A 188 1.91 -5.10 5.32
C GLY A 188 3.37 -5.44 5.02
N VAL A 189 3.69 -5.99 3.84
CA VAL A 189 5.05 -6.24 3.37
C VAL A 189 5.40 -5.19 2.32
N ARG A 190 6.42 -4.39 2.59
CA ARG A 190 6.76 -3.22 1.77
C ARG A 190 8.10 -3.41 1.09
N LYS A 191 8.16 -2.97 -0.15
CA LYS A 191 9.41 -2.77 -0.90
C LYS A 191 10.32 -1.84 -0.09
N GLN A 192 11.56 -2.25 0.14
CA GLN A 192 12.57 -1.55 0.95
C GLN A 192 13.19 -0.38 0.16
N HIS A 193 12.35 0.55 -0.26
CA HIS A 193 12.77 1.68 -1.10
C HIS A 193 13.45 2.82 -0.33
N GLY A 194 13.37 2.86 1.01
CA GLY A 194 14.00 3.91 1.83
C GLY A 194 13.42 5.32 1.68
N ILE A 195 12.62 5.57 0.64
CA ILE A 195 11.91 6.84 0.43
C ILE A 195 10.83 7.04 1.51
N ARG A 196 10.84 8.16 2.23
CA ARG A 196 9.80 8.54 3.20
C ARG A 196 9.24 9.92 2.85
N GLY A 197 7.97 10.14 3.19
CA GLY A 197 7.30 11.43 2.98
C GLY A 197 6.84 11.71 1.54
N ALA A 198 6.93 10.75 0.61
CA ALA A 198 6.55 10.93 -0.79
C ALA A 198 5.06 11.18 -1.04
N THR A 199 4.19 10.89 -0.06
CA THR A 199 2.77 11.24 -0.12
C THR A 199 2.37 11.96 1.18
N GLY A 200 1.50 12.96 1.06
CA GLY A 200 1.05 13.78 2.19
C GLY A 200 0.04 13.13 3.10
N ASP A 201 -0.23 13.78 4.23
CA ASP A 201 -1.33 13.40 5.11
C ASP A 201 -2.68 13.68 4.45
N ALA A 202 -3.70 12.91 4.84
CA ALA A 202 -5.07 13.13 4.40
C ALA A 202 -5.65 14.36 5.12
N ARG A 203 -5.15 15.55 4.76
CA ARG A 203 -5.70 16.91 4.93
C ARG A 203 -4.55 17.92 4.98
N SER A 204 -4.19 18.45 3.83
CA SER A 204 -3.80 19.85 3.71
C SER A 204 -4.81 20.50 2.78
N GLY A 205 -5.87 21.03 3.38
CA GLY A 205 -6.71 22.01 2.72
C GLY A 205 -5.84 23.23 2.44
N GLY A 206 -5.73 23.61 1.17
CA GLY A 206 -5.29 24.96 0.83
C GLY A 206 -6.37 25.97 1.25
N PRO A 207 -6.00 27.23 1.51
CA PRO A 207 -6.95 28.24 1.95
C PRO A 207 -7.85 28.67 0.77
N GLY A 208 -9.15 28.77 1.05
CA GLY A 208 -10.08 29.60 0.28
C GLY A 208 -10.83 28.90 -0.86
N ALA A 209 -12.04 28.44 -0.57
CA ALA A 209 -13.21 28.73 -1.39
C ALA A 209 -14.46 28.39 -0.56
N THR A 210 -15.04 29.44 0.02
CA THR A 210 -16.34 29.43 0.67
C THR A 210 -17.40 29.02 -0.36
N GLN A 211 -17.99 27.84 -0.23
CA GLN A 211 -19.30 27.58 -0.80
C GLN A 211 -20.18 26.86 0.22
N THR A 212 -21.25 27.57 0.53
CA THR A 212 -22.38 27.21 1.38
C THR A 212 -23.00 25.89 0.94
N ASN A 213 -23.01 24.90 1.82
CA ASN A 213 -23.75 23.66 1.58
C ASN A 213 -24.95 23.61 2.53
N GLN A 214 -26.15 23.78 1.96
CA GLN A 214 -27.40 23.56 2.65
C GLN A 214 -27.53 22.07 3.00
N MET A 215 -27.79 21.80 4.28
CA MET A 215 -28.03 20.46 4.80
C MET A 215 -29.40 19.92 4.36
N LYS A 216 -29.43 18.62 4.02
CA LYS A 216 -30.57 17.74 4.34
C LYS A 216 -30.08 16.60 5.24
N PRO A 217 -30.84 16.23 6.29
CA PRO A 217 -30.33 15.40 7.38
C PRO A 217 -30.52 13.92 7.11
N SER A 218 -29.58 13.09 7.57
CA SER A 218 -29.82 11.67 7.87
C SER A 218 -29.10 11.28 9.16
N ALA A 219 -29.78 10.45 9.95
CA ALA A 219 -29.68 10.27 11.40
C ALA A 219 -28.37 9.64 11.92
N PRO A 220 -28.05 9.76 13.23
CA PRO A 220 -26.69 9.65 13.73
C PRO A 220 -26.27 8.20 13.98
N ARG A 221 -25.13 7.79 13.41
CA ARG A 221 -24.32 6.69 13.98
C ARG A 221 -23.28 7.29 14.92
N ARG A 222 -23.44 7.04 16.21
CA ARG A 222 -22.57 7.45 17.31
C ARG A 222 -21.12 7.00 17.03
N ARG A 223 -20.24 7.93 16.67
CA ARG A 223 -18.79 7.69 16.55
C ARG A 223 -18.14 7.98 17.90
N ILE A 224 -17.60 6.96 18.56
CA ILE A 224 -16.72 7.13 19.72
C ILE A 224 -15.34 7.60 19.20
N PRO A 225 -14.69 8.61 19.82
CA PRO A 225 -13.36 9.06 19.41
C PRO A 225 -12.31 7.94 19.53
N ARG A 226 -11.40 7.83 18.54
CA ARG A 226 -10.39 6.75 18.47
C ARG A 226 -9.46 6.70 19.69
N ASP A 227 -9.20 7.84 20.31
CA ASP A 227 -8.28 7.96 21.46
C ASP A 227 -8.90 7.36 22.74
N VAL A 228 -10.21 7.49 22.90
CA VAL A 228 -10.97 6.91 24.02
C VAL A 228 -10.94 5.38 23.96
N HIS A 229 -10.98 4.81 22.75
CA HIS A 229 -10.99 3.36 22.57
C HIS A 229 -9.64 2.71 22.92
N VAL A 230 -8.52 3.37 22.60
CA VAL A 230 -7.17 2.87 22.95
C VAL A 230 -6.92 2.96 24.45
N GLY A 231 -7.33 4.06 25.08
CA GLY A 231 -7.24 4.21 26.54
C GLY A 231 -8.04 3.11 27.27
N GLN A 232 -9.23 2.78 26.78
CA GLN A 232 -10.05 1.68 27.31
C GLN A 232 -9.37 0.30 27.17
N ILE A 233 -8.73 0.04 26.03
CA ILE A 233 -7.97 -1.20 25.80
C ILE A 233 -6.79 -1.29 26.79
N SER A 234 -5.99 -0.23 26.91
CA SER A 234 -4.84 -0.20 27.81
C SER A 234 -5.26 -0.38 29.27
N ALA A 235 -6.29 0.35 29.72
CA ALA A 235 -6.82 0.26 31.08
C ALA A 235 -7.38 -1.14 31.40
N TYR A 236 -8.07 -1.76 30.43
CA TYR A 236 -8.61 -3.11 30.60
C TYR A 236 -7.49 -4.15 30.81
N ILE A 237 -6.41 -4.10 30.02
CA ILE A 237 -5.28 -5.03 30.17
C ILE A 237 -4.63 -4.88 31.55
N GLN A 238 -4.43 -3.63 32.01
CA GLN A 238 -3.87 -3.34 33.34
C GLN A 238 -4.80 -3.81 34.47
N ALA A 239 -6.12 -3.64 34.33
CA ALA A 239 -7.10 -4.17 35.27
C ALA A 239 -7.07 -5.70 35.33
N GLU A 240 -6.93 -6.37 34.18
CA GLU A 240 -6.91 -7.83 34.10
C GLU A 240 -5.61 -8.43 34.66
N LEU A 241 -4.46 -7.77 34.46
CA LEU A 241 -3.20 -8.10 35.12
C LEU A 241 -3.32 -8.02 36.66
N ARG A 242 -4.01 -7.00 37.18
CA ARG A 242 -4.28 -6.86 38.62
C ARG A 242 -5.24 -7.94 39.13
N ARG A 243 -6.38 -8.13 38.44
CA ARG A 243 -7.42 -9.11 38.81
C ARG A 243 -6.87 -10.54 38.85
N ARG A 244 -5.95 -10.87 37.94
CA ARG A 244 -5.29 -12.19 37.86
C ARG A 244 -4.00 -12.29 38.67
N ASN A 245 -3.62 -11.23 39.39
CA ASN A 245 -2.37 -11.09 40.13
C ASN A 245 -1.11 -11.49 39.33
N ARG A 246 -1.01 -11.03 38.07
CA ARG A 246 0.13 -11.27 37.19
C ARG A 246 1.00 -10.02 37.04
N GLY A 247 2.31 -10.22 36.94
CA GLY A 247 3.28 -9.15 36.70
C GLY A 247 3.41 -8.74 35.23
N GLU A 248 3.12 -9.65 34.31
CA GLU A 248 3.17 -9.40 32.86
C GLU A 248 2.22 -10.34 32.10
N VAL A 249 1.98 -10.03 30.82
CA VAL A 249 1.22 -10.88 29.89
C VAL A 249 1.78 -10.76 28.47
N THR A 250 1.75 -11.86 27.72
CA THR A 250 2.11 -11.84 26.30
C THR A 250 1.04 -11.12 25.46
N ALA A 251 1.44 -10.51 24.34
CA ALA A 251 0.49 -9.86 23.44
C ALA A 251 -0.58 -10.81 22.86
N VAL A 252 -0.30 -12.11 22.75
CA VAL A 252 -1.28 -13.10 22.26
C VAL A 252 -2.31 -13.43 23.34
N GLU A 253 -1.89 -13.53 24.59
CA GLU A 253 -2.80 -13.80 25.71
C GLU A 253 -3.65 -12.57 26.04
N ALA A 254 -3.07 -11.38 26.06
CA ALA A 254 -3.82 -10.13 26.26
C ALA A 254 -4.82 -9.86 25.12
N ALA A 255 -4.48 -10.21 23.87
CA ALA A 255 -5.41 -10.08 22.75
C ALA A 255 -6.64 -10.98 22.91
N ARG A 256 -6.47 -12.17 23.50
CA ARG A 256 -7.58 -13.06 23.81
C ARG A 256 -8.52 -12.46 24.85
N TRP A 257 -7.97 -11.87 25.91
CA TRP A 257 -8.77 -11.19 26.93
C TRP A 257 -9.62 -10.05 26.35
N LEU A 258 -9.06 -9.32 25.38
CA LEU A 258 -9.76 -8.21 24.72
C LEU A 258 -10.82 -8.70 23.72
N ASP A 259 -10.56 -9.80 23.02
CA ASP A 259 -11.51 -10.43 22.09
C ASP A 259 -12.72 -10.98 22.85
N GLU A 260 -12.48 -11.69 23.96
CA GLU A 260 -13.52 -12.18 24.88
C GLU A 260 -14.36 -11.04 25.48
N ALA A 261 -13.72 -9.90 25.78
CA ALA A 261 -14.40 -8.71 26.30
C ALA A 261 -15.09 -7.86 25.22
N GLY A 262 -14.95 -8.21 23.94
CA GLY A 262 -15.47 -7.42 22.81
C GLY A 262 -14.79 -6.04 22.66
N LEU A 263 -13.64 -5.83 23.30
CA LEU A 263 -12.90 -4.56 23.28
C LEU A 263 -11.94 -4.47 22.09
N LEU A 264 -11.38 -5.58 21.64
CA LEU A 264 -10.54 -5.63 20.43
C LEU A 264 -10.62 -7.02 19.81
N ARG A 265 -11.27 -7.11 18.64
CA ARG A 265 -11.42 -8.39 17.93
C ARG A 265 -10.07 -8.94 17.48
N ASP A 266 -9.73 -10.17 17.86
CA ASP A 266 -8.46 -10.80 17.47
C ASP A 266 -8.52 -11.42 16.06
N SER A 267 -7.36 -11.61 15.45
CA SER A 267 -7.22 -12.27 14.15
C SER A 267 -7.20 -13.80 14.30
N GLN A 268 -8.09 -14.47 13.58
CA GLN A 268 -8.16 -15.94 13.55
C GLN A 268 -6.92 -16.59 12.91
N HIS A 269 -6.27 -15.91 11.97
CA HIS A 269 -5.09 -16.42 11.25
C HIS A 269 -3.75 -15.94 11.84
N ARG A 270 -3.73 -14.80 12.55
CA ARG A 270 -2.52 -14.21 13.14
C ARG A 270 -2.81 -13.67 14.54
N ARG A 271 -2.97 -14.59 15.50
CA ARG A 271 -3.32 -14.26 16.89
C ARG A 271 -2.48 -13.11 17.47
N GLY A 272 -3.12 -12.22 18.19
CA GLY A 272 -2.55 -11.02 18.77
C GLY A 272 -2.08 -9.95 17.79
N LEU A 273 -2.35 -10.06 16.47
CA LEU A 273 -1.93 -9.03 15.51
C LEU A 273 -2.54 -7.65 15.77
N PRO A 274 -3.85 -7.51 16.05
CA PRO A 274 -4.46 -6.19 16.32
C PRO A 274 -3.82 -5.51 17.54
N LEU A 275 -3.61 -6.25 18.64
CA LEU A 275 -2.96 -5.72 19.83
C LEU A 275 -1.47 -5.39 19.58
N ARG A 276 -0.73 -6.25 18.87
CA ARG A 276 0.67 -5.99 18.52
C ARG A 276 0.85 -4.74 17.67
N ASN A 277 -0.15 -4.34 16.87
CA ASN A 277 -0.09 -3.07 16.14
C ASN A 277 -0.21 -1.87 17.09
N LEU A 278 -1.01 -1.96 18.15
CA LEU A 278 -1.09 -0.93 19.19
C LEU A 278 0.22 -0.85 20.00
N LEU A 279 0.79 -2.00 20.33
CA LEU A 279 2.08 -2.08 21.02
C LEU A 279 3.23 -1.49 20.19
N ARG A 280 3.32 -1.80 18.90
CA ARG A 280 4.29 -1.18 17.99
C ARG A 280 4.13 0.34 17.88
N ALA A 281 2.93 0.85 18.10
CA ALA A 281 2.62 2.27 18.02
C ALA A 281 2.89 3.04 19.32
N GLY A 282 3.32 2.38 20.41
CA GLY A 282 3.59 3.08 21.67
C GLY A 282 2.33 3.40 22.49
N LEU A 283 1.22 2.73 22.21
CA LEU A 283 -0.12 3.17 22.65
C LEU A 283 -0.66 2.42 23.87
N ILE A 284 0.04 1.38 24.34
CA ILE A 284 -0.40 0.57 25.48
C ILE A 284 0.60 0.73 26.62
N GLU A 285 0.07 0.99 27.81
CA GLU A 285 0.87 1.16 29.01
C GLU A 285 1.56 -0.14 29.43
N GLY A 286 2.83 -0.06 29.84
CA GLY A 286 3.64 -1.22 30.24
C GLY A 286 4.16 -2.06 29.07
N GLN A 287 4.05 -1.58 27.83
CA GLN A 287 4.54 -2.33 26.67
C GLN A 287 6.06 -2.50 26.65
N ARG A 288 6.51 -3.71 26.33
CA ARG A 288 7.93 -4.05 26.14
C ARG A 288 8.09 -5.03 24.99
N GLN A 289 9.14 -4.82 24.19
CA GLN A 289 9.56 -5.79 23.18
C GLN A 289 10.87 -6.44 23.60
N GLU A 290 10.92 -7.76 23.58
CA GLU A 290 12.16 -8.51 23.81
C GLU A 290 13.03 -8.61 22.55
N PRO A 291 14.34 -8.91 22.68
CA PRO A 291 15.24 -9.09 21.54
C PRO A 291 14.75 -10.13 20.50
N ASN A 292 13.99 -11.13 20.96
CA ASN A 292 13.34 -12.15 20.13
C ASN A 292 12.09 -11.63 19.37
N SER A 293 11.85 -10.32 19.38
CA SER A 293 10.70 -9.64 18.78
C SER A 293 9.33 -9.96 19.39
N ARG A 294 9.26 -10.68 20.52
CA ARG A 294 8.02 -10.93 21.25
C ARG A 294 7.61 -9.71 22.07
N TRP A 295 6.30 -9.53 22.18
CA TRP A 295 5.71 -8.40 22.89
C TRP A 295 5.09 -8.85 24.20
N PHE A 296 5.41 -8.12 25.25
CA PHE A 296 4.88 -8.26 26.60
C PHE A 296 4.26 -6.94 27.05
N ILE A 297 3.34 -7.05 28.00
CA ILE A 297 2.71 -5.92 28.69
C ILE A 297 2.92 -6.15 30.18
N ASP A 298 3.78 -5.34 30.77
CA ASP A 298 4.12 -5.35 32.18
C ASP A 298 3.03 -4.62 32.99
N ARG A 299 2.74 -5.12 34.19
CA ARG A 299 1.80 -4.48 35.12
C ARG A 299 2.44 -3.22 35.68
N VAL A 300 1.80 -2.08 35.47
CA VAL A 300 2.31 -0.81 35.97
C VAL A 300 1.87 -0.62 37.43
N ALA A 301 2.81 -0.19 38.27
CA ALA A 301 2.51 0.21 39.64
C ALA A 301 1.51 1.37 39.61
N THR A 302 0.49 1.30 40.47
CA THR A 302 -0.48 2.39 40.57
C THR A 302 0.17 3.44 41.48
N HIS A 303 0.30 4.68 41.01
CA HIS A 303 0.61 5.80 41.89
C HIS A 303 -0.58 6.10 42.80
#